data_AF-A0AB35ARE9-F1
#
_entry.id   AF-A0AB35ARE9-F1
#
_cell.length_a   1.000
_cell.length_b   1.000
_cell.length_c   1.000
_cell.angle_alpha   90.00
_cell.angle_beta   90.00
_cell.angle_gamma   90.00
#
_symmetry.space_group_name_H-M   'P 1'
#
loop_
_entity.id
_entity.type
_entity.pdbx_description
1 polymer ?
#
loop_
_entity_poly.entity_id
_entity_poly.type
_entity_poly.pdbx_seq_one_letter_code
_entity_poly.pdbx_strand_id
1 'polypeptide(L)'
;MVPPFAERLTRLSLELGRLDQALRRGSAVPSVLFRQRLDAIQRHSAVDGWLIDPWYLVAELHGLVPKVVGQDGYERGTAVDAASHAFTLWRWYARPDAMQARAITEAEAFLNDQSSGWGPILDAGIAFHRWLQAGHLRAPFCAALSRYWHSHDILRTPLILTGIEALAPGTPWEIEPWLCWWLDALLAEAREALDLLHQLERARTQALEKCGAQRRHSRAPQAVNVLAIQPLVSASMLADRLGMSMKSALQLLSAFQDRGIVVEVTHRRAHRLFGLAGMGALRDVVKPPTRPVPGRKHGRPRKDDPFTTQSIPDEEMTQLPPLTRLDPLQFDYEDLAAAMNQADEAMLRSSRLIARLKRQKAS
;
A
#
# COMPACT_ATOMS: atom_id res chain seq x y z
N MET A 1 -31.22 26.67 -17.48
CA MET A 1 -31.20 25.51 -16.56
C MET A 1 -29.75 25.32 -16.13
N VAL A 2 -29.44 25.35 -14.83
CA VAL A 2 -28.06 25.14 -14.37
C VAL A 2 -27.72 23.66 -14.59
N PRO A 3 -26.56 23.32 -15.18
CA PRO A 3 -26.18 21.92 -15.38
C PRO A 3 -26.18 21.16 -14.04
N PRO A 4 -26.64 19.90 -13.99
CA PRO A 4 -26.86 19.14 -12.74
C PRO A 4 -25.57 18.91 -11.93
N PHE A 5 -24.41 19.12 -12.54
CA PHE A 5 -23.07 18.99 -11.95
C PHE A 5 -22.47 20.32 -11.44
N ALA A 6 -23.05 21.50 -11.75
CA ALA A 6 -22.41 22.78 -11.42
C ALA A 6 -22.24 23.00 -9.90
N GLU A 7 -23.25 22.64 -9.11
CA GLU A 7 -23.18 22.73 -7.65
C GLU A 7 -22.16 21.75 -7.07
N ARG A 8 -22.11 20.51 -7.59
CA ARG A 8 -21.15 19.48 -7.18
C ARG A 8 -19.72 19.91 -7.48
N LEU A 9 -19.48 20.42 -8.68
CA LEU A 9 -18.18 20.93 -9.11
C LEU A 9 -17.73 22.11 -8.23
N THR A 10 -18.64 23.00 -7.86
CA THR A 10 -18.33 24.12 -6.95
C THR A 10 -17.92 23.60 -5.57
N ARG A 11 -18.69 22.67 -4.99
CA ARG A 11 -18.38 22.06 -3.69
C ARG A 11 -17.04 21.31 -3.72
N LEU A 12 -16.82 20.50 -4.74
CA LEU A 12 -15.57 19.77 -4.94
C LEU A 12 -14.37 20.71 -5.07
N SER A 13 -14.47 21.73 -5.91
CA SER A 13 -13.41 22.73 -6.08
C SER A 13 -13.04 23.43 -4.77
N LEU A 14 -14.03 23.78 -3.95
CA LEU A 14 -13.80 24.39 -2.63
C LEU A 14 -13.10 23.43 -1.66
N GLU A 15 -13.52 22.15 -1.60
CA GLU A 15 -12.86 21.18 -0.72
C GLU A 15 -11.45 20.82 -1.19
N LEU A 16 -11.22 20.69 -2.50
CA LEU A 16 -9.88 20.49 -3.06
C LEU A 16 -8.95 21.66 -2.73
N GLY A 17 -9.45 22.91 -2.83
CA GLY A 17 -8.69 24.09 -2.43
C GLY A 17 -8.33 24.10 -0.94
N ARG A 18 -9.27 23.72 -0.06
CA ARG A 18 -9.00 23.58 1.39
C ARG A 18 -7.99 22.48 1.68
N LEU A 19 -8.14 21.33 1.03
CA LEU A 19 -7.26 20.18 1.16
C LEU A 19 -5.83 20.53 0.72
N ASP A 20 -5.66 21.13 -0.46
CA ASP A 20 -4.34 21.56 -0.95
C ASP A 20 -3.69 22.56 0.02
N GLN A 21 -4.45 23.56 0.49
CA GLN A 21 -3.94 24.53 1.45
C GLN A 21 -3.52 23.89 2.78
N ALA A 22 -4.31 22.95 3.28
CA ALA A 22 -4.02 22.25 4.54
C ALA A 22 -2.77 21.38 4.41
N LEU A 23 -2.63 20.64 3.29
CA LEU A 23 -1.46 19.80 3.03
C LEU A 23 -0.18 20.61 2.91
N ARG A 24 -0.19 21.82 2.34
CA ARG A 24 1.01 22.68 2.27
C ARG A 24 1.59 23.04 3.64
N ARG A 25 0.75 23.08 4.68
CA ARG A 25 1.15 23.45 6.05
C ARG A 25 1.34 22.23 6.95
N GLY A 26 0.86 21.06 6.53
CA GLY A 26 0.87 19.84 7.32
C GLY A 26 2.28 19.26 7.46
N SER A 27 2.66 18.91 8.68
CA SER A 27 3.90 18.18 8.96
C SER A 27 3.74 16.67 8.73
N ALA A 28 2.51 16.17 8.81
CA ALA A 28 2.17 14.75 8.64
C ALA A 28 1.91 14.32 7.18
N VAL A 29 2.21 15.16 6.17
CA VAL A 29 1.89 14.89 4.76
C VAL A 29 2.37 13.52 4.26
N PRO A 30 3.61 13.05 4.55
CA PRO A 30 4.03 11.75 4.07
C PRO A 30 3.23 10.58 4.67
N SER A 31 2.77 10.71 5.92
CA SER A 31 1.85 9.74 6.55
C SER A 31 0.45 9.80 5.96
N VAL A 32 -0.03 11.00 5.61
CA VAL A 32 -1.31 11.16 4.87
C VAL A 32 -1.22 10.46 3.53
N LEU A 33 -0.17 10.72 2.73
CA LEU A 33 0.04 10.06 1.43
C LEU A 33 0.08 8.54 1.55
N PHE A 34 0.73 8.03 2.60
CA PHE A 34 0.78 6.60 2.85
C PHE A 34 -0.62 6.01 3.13
N ARG A 35 -1.39 6.62 4.04
CA ARG A 35 -2.72 6.13 4.43
C ARG A 35 -3.75 6.31 3.31
N GLN A 36 -3.75 7.46 2.66
CA GLN A 36 -4.63 7.75 1.54
C GLN A 36 -4.42 6.78 0.37
N ARG A 37 -3.17 6.36 0.11
CA ARG A 37 -2.90 5.31 -0.89
C ARG A 37 -3.53 3.97 -0.51
N LEU A 38 -3.48 3.58 0.76
CA LEU A 38 -4.10 2.32 1.20
C LEU A 38 -5.62 2.39 1.04
N ASP A 39 -6.22 3.52 1.37
CA ASP A 39 -7.67 3.71 1.22
C ASP A 39 -8.06 3.68 -0.27
N ALA A 40 -7.26 4.30 -1.16
CA ALA A 40 -7.50 4.25 -2.61
C ALA A 40 -7.40 2.82 -3.16
N ILE A 41 -6.42 2.03 -2.69
CA ILE A 41 -6.30 0.61 -3.06
C ILE A 41 -7.51 -0.17 -2.56
N GLN A 42 -7.94 0.05 -1.32
CA GLN A 42 -9.09 -0.63 -0.74
C GLN A 42 -10.38 -0.34 -1.53
N ARG A 43 -10.65 0.92 -1.89
CA ARG A 43 -11.82 1.29 -2.72
C ARG A 43 -11.76 0.64 -4.10
N HIS A 44 -10.60 0.65 -4.76
CA HIS A 44 -10.44 0.03 -6.06
C HIS A 44 -10.63 -1.49 -5.99
N SER A 45 -10.00 -2.15 -5.02
CA SER A 45 -10.20 -3.58 -4.78
C SER A 45 -11.66 -3.91 -4.56
N ALA A 46 -12.40 -3.11 -3.78
CA ALA A 46 -13.82 -3.33 -3.54
C ALA A 46 -14.66 -3.24 -4.83
N VAL A 47 -14.37 -2.27 -5.70
CA VAL A 47 -15.01 -2.14 -7.02
C VAL A 47 -14.69 -3.34 -7.93
N ASP A 48 -13.49 -3.90 -7.81
CA ASP A 48 -13.08 -5.11 -8.53
C ASP A 48 -13.58 -6.41 -7.87
N GLY A 49 -14.36 -6.32 -6.78
CA GLY A 49 -14.97 -7.46 -6.10
C GLY A 49 -14.11 -8.09 -4.99
N TRP A 50 -13.00 -7.46 -4.62
CA TRP A 50 -12.07 -7.92 -3.60
C TRP A 50 -12.23 -7.14 -2.29
N LEU A 51 -12.50 -7.87 -1.20
CA LEU A 51 -12.46 -7.31 0.15
C LEU A 51 -11.06 -7.51 0.73
N ILE A 52 -10.37 -6.41 1.01
CA ILE A 52 -9.04 -6.45 1.64
C ILE A 52 -8.98 -5.58 2.89
N ASP A 53 -8.34 -6.12 3.93
CA ASP A 53 -7.85 -5.32 5.04
C ASP A 53 -6.59 -4.56 4.61
N PRO A 54 -6.61 -3.21 4.55
CA PRO A 54 -5.45 -2.43 4.12
C PRO A 54 -4.22 -2.67 5.00
N TRP A 55 -4.38 -3.08 6.27
CA TRP A 55 -3.26 -3.39 7.15
C TRP A 55 -2.58 -4.72 6.82
N TYR A 56 -3.31 -5.66 6.24
CA TYR A 56 -2.72 -6.90 5.71
C TYR A 56 -1.70 -6.57 4.62
N LEU A 57 -2.07 -5.69 3.67
CA LEU A 57 -1.16 -5.18 2.65
C LEU A 57 0.07 -4.48 3.26
N VAL A 58 -0.13 -3.63 4.29
CA VAL A 58 0.99 -2.99 4.98
C VAL A 58 1.93 -4.01 5.61
N ALA A 59 1.41 -5.07 6.22
CA ALA A 59 2.23 -6.13 6.76
C ALA A 59 3.12 -6.77 5.67
N GLU A 60 2.53 -7.11 4.52
CA GLU A 60 3.27 -7.67 3.39
C GLU A 60 4.34 -6.72 2.83
N LEU A 61 4.00 -5.43 2.63
CA LEU A 61 4.93 -4.41 2.12
C LEU A 61 6.15 -4.21 3.02
N HIS A 62 5.99 -4.47 4.33
CA HIS A 62 7.07 -4.37 5.31
C HIS A 62 7.72 -5.72 5.65
N GLY A 63 7.41 -6.79 4.92
CA GLY A 63 7.97 -8.14 5.16
C GLY A 63 7.57 -8.73 6.51
N LEU A 64 6.44 -8.27 7.06
CA LEU A 64 5.82 -8.85 8.24
C LEU A 64 4.96 -10.04 7.83
N VAL A 65 4.83 -11.02 8.72
CA VAL A 65 3.98 -12.19 8.46
C VAL A 65 2.57 -11.84 8.94
N PRO A 66 1.59 -11.65 8.06
CA PRO A 66 0.22 -11.42 8.49
C PRO A 66 -0.37 -12.70 9.12
N LYS A 67 -1.38 -12.52 9.96
CA LYS A 67 -2.20 -13.62 10.48
C LYS A 67 -2.97 -14.25 9.32
N VAL A 68 -3.17 -15.56 9.44
CA VAL A 68 -4.02 -16.29 8.50
C VAL A 68 -5.45 -15.80 8.66
N VAL A 69 -6.06 -15.38 7.57
CA VAL A 69 -7.46 -14.94 7.48
C VAL A 69 -8.25 -16.06 6.80
N GLY A 70 -9.40 -16.43 7.35
CA GLY A 70 -10.27 -17.51 6.85
C GLY A 70 -10.22 -18.78 7.70
N GLN A 71 -11.36 -19.46 7.81
CA GLN A 71 -11.56 -20.67 8.60
C GLN A 71 -11.23 -21.95 7.82
N ASP A 72 -11.42 -21.92 6.50
CA ASP A 72 -11.20 -23.06 5.61
C ASP A 72 -10.15 -22.77 4.52
N GLY A 73 -9.90 -23.73 3.64
CA GLY A 73 -8.94 -23.56 2.54
C GLY A 73 -9.37 -22.54 1.48
N TYR A 74 -10.68 -22.41 1.26
CA TYR A 74 -11.25 -21.53 0.25
C TYR A 74 -11.13 -20.06 0.68
N GLU A 75 -11.60 -19.72 1.89
CA GLU A 75 -11.50 -18.37 2.45
C GLU A 75 -10.04 -17.90 2.54
N ARG A 76 -9.12 -18.81 2.88
CA ARG A 76 -7.68 -18.54 2.89
C ARG A 76 -7.15 -18.24 1.49
N GLY A 77 -7.59 -18.99 0.48
CA GLY A 77 -7.26 -18.72 -0.92
C GLY A 77 -7.73 -17.34 -1.37
N THR A 78 -9.00 -17.01 -1.09
CA THR A 78 -9.59 -15.70 -1.39
C THR A 78 -8.82 -14.55 -0.75
N ALA A 79 -8.36 -14.71 0.49
CA ALA A 79 -7.55 -13.68 1.17
C ALA A 79 -6.19 -13.47 0.49
N VAL A 80 -5.54 -14.55 0.02
CA VAL A 80 -4.26 -14.48 -0.71
C VAL A 80 -4.45 -13.81 -2.08
N ASP A 81 -5.53 -14.13 -2.79
CA ASP A 81 -5.84 -13.52 -4.08
C ASP A 81 -6.16 -12.02 -3.94
N ALA A 82 -6.94 -11.65 -2.91
CA ALA A 82 -7.22 -10.26 -2.57
C ALA A 82 -5.94 -9.47 -2.27
N ALA A 83 -5.02 -10.05 -1.47
CA ALA A 83 -3.73 -9.45 -1.16
C ALA A 83 -2.85 -9.27 -2.40
N SER A 84 -2.80 -10.29 -3.27
CA SER A 84 -2.06 -10.25 -4.54
C SER A 84 -2.60 -9.18 -5.49
N HIS A 85 -3.93 -9.05 -5.56
CA HIS A 85 -4.60 -8.00 -6.33
C HIS A 85 -4.28 -6.60 -5.78
N ALA A 86 -4.40 -6.39 -4.46
CA ALA A 86 -4.08 -5.12 -3.83
C ALA A 86 -2.60 -4.74 -3.92
N PHE A 87 -1.69 -5.72 -3.85
CA PHE A 87 -0.26 -5.50 -4.11
C PHE A 87 -0.02 -5.04 -5.55
N THR A 88 -0.75 -5.62 -6.51
CA THR A 88 -0.68 -5.18 -7.92
C THR A 88 -1.14 -3.73 -8.06
N LEU A 89 -2.26 -3.35 -7.43
CA LEU A 89 -2.73 -1.95 -7.38
C LEU A 89 -1.73 -1.02 -6.67
N TRP A 90 -1.12 -1.46 -5.57
CA TRP A 90 -0.06 -0.71 -4.92
C TRP A 90 1.10 -0.41 -5.86
N ARG A 91 1.50 -1.37 -6.70
CA ARG A 91 2.55 -1.16 -7.70
C ARG A 91 2.13 -0.06 -8.68
N TRP A 92 0.91 -0.09 -9.22
CA TRP A 92 0.41 0.98 -10.10
C TRP A 92 0.52 2.37 -9.48
N TYR A 93 0.22 2.50 -8.19
CA TYR A 93 0.15 3.81 -7.51
C TYR A 93 1.43 4.28 -6.82
N ALA A 94 2.33 3.38 -6.47
CA ALA A 94 3.53 3.71 -5.69
C ALA A 94 4.82 3.45 -6.45
N ARG A 95 4.89 2.34 -7.19
CA ARG A 95 6.11 1.82 -7.82
C ARG A 95 5.80 1.02 -9.09
N PRO A 96 5.35 1.68 -10.16
CA PRO A 96 5.02 0.99 -11.39
C PRO A 96 6.30 0.39 -12.00
N ASP A 97 6.20 -0.82 -12.57
CA ASP A 97 7.25 -1.32 -13.46
C ASP A 97 7.22 -0.63 -14.83
N ALA A 98 8.12 -1.01 -15.73
CA ALA A 98 8.22 -0.39 -17.05
C ALA A 98 6.93 -0.53 -17.89
N MET A 99 6.23 -1.67 -17.80
CA MET A 99 4.97 -1.89 -18.51
C MET A 99 3.86 -1.01 -17.91
N GLN A 100 3.75 -1.00 -16.59
CA GLN A 100 2.78 -0.18 -15.87
C GLN A 100 3.03 1.32 -16.13
N ALA A 101 4.28 1.77 -16.08
CA ALA A 101 4.65 3.16 -16.34
C ALA A 101 4.29 3.60 -17.77
N ARG A 102 4.46 2.72 -18.76
CA ARG A 102 4.01 2.96 -20.13
C ARG A 102 2.49 3.09 -20.22
N ALA A 103 1.75 2.16 -19.64
CA ALA A 103 0.28 2.21 -19.65
C ALA A 103 -0.28 3.44 -18.92
N ILE A 104 0.37 3.89 -17.82
CA ILE A 104 0.02 5.16 -17.15
C ILE A 104 0.24 6.35 -18.09
N THR A 105 1.34 6.35 -18.84
CA THR A 105 1.67 7.43 -19.78
C THR A 105 0.68 7.47 -20.95
N GLU A 106 0.25 6.30 -21.45
CA GLU A 106 -0.79 6.19 -22.48
C GLU A 106 -2.14 6.71 -21.97
N ALA A 107 -2.53 6.36 -20.74
CA ALA A 107 -3.76 6.87 -20.13
C ALA A 107 -3.71 8.39 -19.86
N GLU A 108 -2.55 8.93 -19.46
CA GLU A 108 -2.33 10.36 -19.27
C GLU A 108 -2.39 11.13 -20.60
N ALA A 109 -1.82 10.58 -21.67
CA ALA A 109 -1.95 11.15 -23.02
C ALA A 109 -3.42 11.20 -23.46
N PHE A 110 -4.14 10.07 -23.32
CA PHE A 110 -5.57 10.02 -23.60
C PHE A 110 -6.35 11.08 -22.82
N LEU A 111 -6.09 11.19 -21.52
CA LEU A 111 -6.73 12.17 -20.63
C LEU A 111 -6.48 13.62 -21.07
N ASN A 112 -5.27 13.96 -21.49
CA ASN A 112 -4.93 15.31 -21.97
C ASN A 112 -5.58 15.61 -23.34
N ASP A 113 -5.68 14.61 -24.22
CA ASP A 113 -6.28 14.76 -25.55
C ASP A 113 -7.80 14.98 -25.51
N GLN A 114 -8.46 14.58 -24.42
CA GLN A 114 -9.91 14.74 -24.24
C GLN A 114 -10.32 16.13 -23.70
N SER A 115 -9.40 17.08 -23.58
CA SER A 115 -9.70 18.44 -23.09
C SER A 115 -10.73 19.11 -24.01
N SER A 116 -11.92 19.38 -23.47
CA SER A 116 -13.07 19.91 -24.21
C SER A 116 -13.51 21.29 -23.72
N GLY A 117 -12.73 21.91 -22.84
CA GLY A 117 -12.93 23.28 -22.36
C GLY A 117 -13.90 23.40 -21.18
N TRP A 118 -14.37 22.29 -20.63
CA TRP A 118 -15.24 22.27 -19.43
C TRP A 118 -14.47 22.43 -18.12
N GLY A 119 -13.14 22.41 -18.20
CA GLY A 119 -12.24 22.53 -17.06
C GLY A 119 -11.75 21.14 -16.62
N PRO A 120 -10.58 21.08 -15.97
CA PRO A 120 -9.80 19.86 -15.86
C PRO A 120 -10.50 18.76 -15.05
N ILE A 121 -11.33 19.10 -14.06
CA ILE A 121 -12.09 18.10 -13.30
C ILE A 121 -13.15 17.41 -14.17
N LEU A 122 -13.93 18.19 -14.94
CA LEU A 122 -14.98 17.62 -15.80
C LEU A 122 -14.39 16.89 -17.00
N ASP A 123 -13.35 17.46 -17.62
CA ASP A 123 -12.62 16.82 -18.71
C ASP A 123 -12.05 15.46 -18.25
N ALA A 124 -11.53 15.37 -17.02
CA ALA A 124 -11.05 14.11 -16.47
C ALA A 124 -12.15 13.07 -16.24
N GLY A 125 -13.32 13.48 -15.75
CA GLY A 125 -14.47 12.58 -15.59
C GLY A 125 -14.96 12.04 -16.95
N ILE A 126 -15.12 12.93 -17.94
CA ILE A 126 -15.54 12.55 -19.30
C ILE A 126 -14.51 11.61 -19.94
N ALA A 127 -13.22 11.92 -19.80
CA ALA A 127 -12.16 11.06 -20.29
C ALA A 127 -12.18 9.69 -19.60
N PHE A 128 -12.42 9.63 -18.29
CA PHE A 128 -12.48 8.37 -17.56
C PHE A 128 -13.64 7.50 -18.05
N HIS A 129 -14.82 8.10 -18.21
CA HIS A 129 -15.99 7.42 -18.75
C HIS A 129 -15.71 6.82 -20.14
N ARG A 130 -15.15 7.63 -21.06
CA ARG A 130 -14.80 7.19 -22.42
C ARG A 130 -13.73 6.11 -22.43
N TRP A 131 -12.72 6.23 -21.58
CA TRP A 131 -11.66 5.24 -21.42
C TRP A 131 -12.23 3.87 -21.06
N LEU A 132 -13.14 3.84 -20.09
CA LEU A 132 -13.81 2.62 -19.66
C LEU A 132 -14.80 2.10 -20.71
N GLN A 133 -15.51 2.99 -21.40
CA GLN A 133 -16.41 2.62 -22.50
C GLN A 133 -15.65 1.96 -23.66
N ALA A 134 -14.40 2.33 -23.89
CA ALA A 134 -13.50 1.71 -24.85
C ALA A 134 -12.92 0.35 -24.36
N GLY A 135 -13.27 -0.10 -23.16
CA GLY A 135 -12.83 -1.40 -22.61
C GLY A 135 -11.42 -1.40 -22.03
N HIS A 136 -10.83 -0.23 -21.78
CA HIS A 136 -9.51 -0.14 -21.18
C HIS A 136 -9.52 -0.40 -19.67
N LEU A 137 -8.36 -0.77 -19.13
CA LEU A 137 -8.19 -1.07 -17.70
C LEU A 137 -8.31 0.18 -16.82
N ARG A 138 -8.95 0.05 -15.64
CA ARG A 138 -9.11 1.14 -14.66
C ARG A 138 -7.78 1.60 -14.06
N ALA A 139 -6.96 0.64 -13.63
CA ALA A 139 -5.70 0.89 -12.91
C ALA A 139 -4.76 1.93 -13.54
N PRO A 140 -4.39 1.85 -14.84
CA PRO A 140 -3.53 2.86 -15.46
C PRO A 140 -4.17 4.26 -15.46
N PHE A 141 -5.48 4.35 -15.68
CA PHE A 141 -6.19 5.63 -15.69
C PHE A 141 -6.25 6.25 -14.29
N CYS A 142 -6.60 5.47 -13.27
CA CYS A 142 -6.60 5.95 -11.89
C CYS A 142 -5.21 6.42 -11.43
N ALA A 143 -4.14 5.75 -11.87
CA ALA A 143 -2.78 6.18 -11.60
C ALA A 143 -2.41 7.47 -12.37
N ALA A 144 -2.91 7.63 -13.61
CA ALA A 144 -2.74 8.84 -14.40
C ALA A 144 -3.47 10.04 -13.79
N LEU A 145 -4.66 9.86 -13.18
CA LEU A 145 -5.40 10.93 -12.50
C LEU A 145 -4.56 11.64 -11.44
N SER A 146 -3.79 10.90 -10.63
CA SER A 146 -2.91 11.49 -9.61
C SER A 146 -1.87 12.46 -10.22
N ARG A 147 -1.33 12.11 -11.40
CA ARG A 147 -0.38 12.97 -12.15
C ARG A 147 -1.10 14.15 -12.79
N TYR A 148 -2.31 13.93 -13.30
CA TYR A 148 -3.13 14.95 -13.94
C TYR A 148 -3.57 16.06 -12.97
N TRP A 149 -3.96 15.70 -11.74
CA TRP A 149 -4.25 16.67 -10.67
C TRP A 149 -3.07 17.59 -10.39
N HIS A 150 -1.86 17.05 -10.46
CA HIS A 150 -0.64 17.80 -10.26
C HIS A 150 -0.30 18.69 -11.45
N SER A 151 -0.38 18.17 -12.68
CA SER A 151 -0.04 18.93 -13.89
C SER A 151 -1.01 20.08 -14.20
N HIS A 152 -2.24 20.00 -13.71
CA HIS A 152 -3.28 21.04 -13.87
C HIS A 152 -3.45 21.93 -12.63
N ASP A 153 -2.48 21.92 -11.70
CA ASP A 153 -2.48 22.76 -10.47
C ASP A 153 -3.71 22.57 -9.56
N ILE A 154 -4.42 21.45 -9.67
CA ILE A 154 -5.57 21.14 -8.80
C ILE A 154 -5.06 20.75 -7.41
N LEU A 155 -4.05 19.87 -7.35
CA LEU A 155 -3.42 19.41 -6.11
C LEU A 155 -1.90 19.39 -6.29
N ARG A 156 -1.17 20.08 -5.41
CA ARG A 156 0.31 20.05 -5.45
C ARG A 156 0.87 18.78 -4.84
N THR A 157 0.13 18.21 -3.89
CA THR A 157 0.48 16.93 -3.25
C THR A 157 -0.09 15.80 -4.10
N PRO A 158 0.70 14.75 -4.44
CA PRO A 158 0.26 13.67 -5.33
C PRO A 158 -0.67 12.69 -4.59
N LEU A 159 -1.88 13.14 -4.28
CA LEU A 159 -2.95 12.29 -3.76
C LEU A 159 -3.54 11.43 -4.88
N ILE A 160 -4.05 10.26 -4.51
CA ILE A 160 -4.68 9.31 -5.42
C ILE A 160 -6.20 9.50 -5.30
N LEU A 161 -6.70 10.64 -5.79
CA LEU A 161 -8.14 10.85 -5.89
C LEU A 161 -8.61 10.28 -7.23
N THR A 162 -9.56 9.36 -7.20
CA THR A 162 -9.96 8.55 -8.35
C THR A 162 -11.47 8.60 -8.61
N GLY A 163 -12.27 8.81 -7.58
CA GLY A 163 -13.73 8.70 -7.66
C GLY A 163 -14.19 7.29 -8.03
N ILE A 164 -13.37 6.27 -7.74
CA ILE A 164 -13.58 4.90 -8.25
C ILE A 164 -14.88 4.28 -7.75
N GLU A 165 -15.40 4.73 -6.61
CA GLU A 165 -16.68 4.29 -6.05
C GLU A 165 -17.88 4.59 -6.97
N ALA A 166 -17.76 5.52 -7.91
CA ALA A 166 -18.77 5.73 -8.96
C ALA A 166 -18.83 4.58 -10.00
N LEU A 167 -18.03 3.53 -9.83
CA LEU A 167 -18.12 2.28 -10.56
C LEU A 167 -18.75 1.16 -9.72
N ALA A 168 -19.18 1.44 -8.49
CA ALA A 168 -19.84 0.47 -7.65
C ALA A 168 -21.16 -0.02 -8.28
N PRO A 169 -21.58 -1.27 -7.99
CA PRO A 169 -22.84 -1.80 -8.49
C PRO A 169 -24.03 -0.88 -8.17
N GLY A 170 -24.89 -0.64 -9.17
CA GLY A 170 -26.07 0.22 -9.04
C GLY A 170 -25.85 1.68 -9.43
N THR A 171 -24.63 2.09 -9.77
CA THR A 171 -24.37 3.43 -10.30
C THR A 171 -24.85 3.53 -11.76
N PRO A 172 -25.55 4.61 -12.17
CA PRO A 172 -25.94 4.79 -13.56
C PRO A 172 -24.72 4.94 -14.47
N TRP A 173 -24.82 4.47 -15.72
CA TRP A 173 -23.73 4.53 -16.70
C TRP A 173 -23.89 5.64 -17.76
N GLU A 174 -25.06 6.28 -17.83
CA GLU A 174 -25.24 7.47 -18.66
C GLU A 174 -24.31 8.58 -18.17
N ILE A 175 -23.64 9.27 -19.10
CA ILE A 175 -22.52 10.18 -18.79
C ILE A 175 -22.88 11.24 -17.74
N GLU A 176 -24.02 11.91 -17.88
CA GLU A 176 -24.42 13.00 -16.98
C GLU A 176 -24.74 12.52 -15.55
N PRO A 177 -25.63 11.52 -15.36
CA PRO A 177 -25.82 10.90 -14.04
C PRO A 177 -24.52 10.35 -13.47
N TRP A 178 -23.76 9.56 -14.24
CA TRP A 178 -22.52 8.95 -13.79
C TRP A 178 -21.50 10.00 -13.32
N LEU A 179 -21.35 11.10 -14.07
CA LEU A 179 -20.44 12.19 -13.72
C LEU A 179 -20.82 12.85 -12.40
N CYS A 180 -22.12 12.96 -12.09
CA CYS A 180 -22.56 13.47 -10.79
C CYS A 180 -22.12 12.54 -9.64
N TRP A 181 -22.26 11.22 -9.81
CA TRP A 181 -21.79 10.23 -8.83
C TRP A 181 -20.27 10.26 -8.68
N TRP A 182 -19.54 10.39 -9.78
CA TRP A 182 -18.08 10.49 -9.77
C TRP A 182 -17.57 11.75 -9.07
N LEU A 183 -18.22 12.90 -9.28
CA LEU A 183 -17.92 14.13 -8.54
C LEU A 183 -18.22 14.00 -7.05
N ASP A 184 -19.31 13.34 -6.67
CA ASP A 184 -19.67 13.09 -5.27
C ASP A 184 -18.66 12.12 -4.61
N ALA A 185 -18.17 11.11 -5.34
CA ALA A 185 -17.12 10.20 -4.87
C ALA A 185 -15.77 10.92 -4.68
N LEU A 186 -15.35 11.75 -5.64
CA LEU A 186 -14.15 12.59 -5.48
C LEU A 186 -14.26 13.54 -4.27
N LEU A 187 -15.44 14.11 -4.06
CA LEU A 187 -15.70 14.99 -2.91
C LEU A 187 -15.57 14.23 -1.59
N ALA A 188 -16.09 13.00 -1.52
CA ALA A 188 -15.93 12.14 -0.35
C ALA A 188 -14.45 11.81 -0.09
N GLU A 189 -13.71 11.36 -1.11
CA GLU A 189 -12.29 11.05 -1.01
C GLU A 189 -11.46 12.27 -0.54
N ALA A 190 -11.77 13.47 -1.04
CA ALA A 190 -11.09 14.70 -0.65
C ALA A 190 -11.36 15.07 0.83
N ARG A 191 -12.60 14.91 1.29
CA ARG A 191 -12.98 15.16 2.70
C ARG A 191 -12.31 14.17 3.64
N GLU A 192 -12.29 12.90 3.28
CA GLU A 192 -11.63 11.85 4.07
C GLU A 192 -10.12 12.09 4.17
N ALA A 193 -9.48 12.55 3.09
CA ALA A 193 -8.06 12.94 3.12
C ALA A 193 -7.80 14.13 4.06
N LEU A 194 -8.70 15.13 4.08
CA LEU A 194 -8.60 16.27 4.99
C LEU A 194 -8.80 15.84 6.46
N ASP A 195 -9.79 15.00 6.72
CA ASP A 195 -10.06 14.46 8.06
C ASP A 195 -8.89 13.61 8.57
N LEU A 196 -8.30 12.79 7.70
CA LEU A 196 -7.10 12.01 7.99
C LEU A 196 -5.92 12.92 8.37
N LEU A 197 -5.70 14.02 7.63
CA LEU A 197 -4.67 15.00 7.99
C LEU A 197 -4.91 15.58 9.39
N HIS A 198 -6.15 16.00 9.68
CA HIS A 198 -6.51 16.51 11.00
C HIS A 198 -6.34 15.46 12.11
N GLN A 199 -6.66 14.19 11.85
CA GLN A 199 -6.45 13.09 12.80
C GLN A 199 -4.96 12.88 13.10
N LEU A 200 -4.10 12.87 12.06
CA LEU A 200 -2.67 12.67 12.21
C LEU A 200 -1.98 13.84 12.91
N GLU A 201 -2.34 15.09 12.61
CA GLU A 201 -1.81 16.25 13.32
C GLU A 201 -2.26 16.28 14.79
N ARG A 202 -3.52 15.92 15.09
CA ARG A 202 -3.98 15.77 16.48
C ARG A 202 -3.20 14.69 17.21
N ALA A 203 -2.98 13.52 16.59
CA ALA A 203 -2.20 12.44 17.18
C ALA A 203 -0.74 12.86 17.47
N ARG A 204 -0.14 13.65 16.56
CA ARG A 204 1.20 14.22 16.76
C ARG A 204 1.22 15.21 17.94
N THR A 205 0.28 16.12 18.02
CA THR A 205 0.19 17.09 19.13
C THR A 205 0.03 16.38 20.47
N GLN A 206 -0.87 15.39 20.55
CA GLN A 206 -1.04 14.57 21.76
C GLN A 206 0.23 13.80 22.13
N ALA A 207 0.97 13.29 21.15
CA ALA A 207 2.26 12.64 21.38
C ALA A 207 3.32 13.61 21.95
N LEU A 208 3.34 14.85 21.46
CA LEU A 208 4.23 15.91 21.96
C LEU A 208 3.85 16.32 23.39
N GLU A 209 2.56 16.46 23.69
CA GLU A 209 2.06 16.74 25.05
C GLU A 209 2.47 15.64 26.04
N LYS A 210 2.32 14.37 25.66
CA LYS A 210 2.76 13.21 26.47
C LYS A 210 4.28 13.12 26.65
N CYS A 211 5.07 13.81 25.83
CA CYS A 211 6.50 13.94 26.09
C CYS A 211 6.74 14.83 27.32
N GLY A 212 5.90 15.83 27.57
CA GLY A 212 5.99 16.75 28.72
C GLY A 212 7.20 17.69 28.67
N ALA A 213 7.44 18.43 29.75
CA ALA A 213 8.61 19.30 29.89
C ALA A 213 9.88 18.44 29.99
N GLN A 214 10.62 18.35 28.87
CA GLN A 214 11.86 17.60 28.80
C GLN A 214 13.08 18.53 28.95
N ARG A 215 14.22 17.95 29.34
CA ARG A 215 15.50 18.67 29.41
C ARG A 215 15.82 19.34 28.07
N ARG A 216 16.50 20.48 28.09
CA ARG A 216 16.85 21.31 26.91
C ARG A 216 17.50 20.53 25.74
N HIS A 217 18.16 19.41 26.02
CA HIS A 217 18.82 18.56 25.02
C HIS A 217 18.06 17.26 24.69
N SER A 218 16.81 17.10 25.13
CA SER A 218 16.02 15.92 24.82
C SER A 218 15.69 15.86 23.33
N ARG A 219 15.93 14.68 22.73
CA ARG A 219 15.60 14.39 21.34
C ARG A 219 14.18 13.84 21.17
N ALA A 220 13.38 13.83 22.24
CA ALA A 220 12.02 13.26 22.24
C ALA A 220 11.06 13.98 21.28
N PRO A 221 10.96 15.32 21.27
CA PRO A 221 10.08 16.01 20.32
C PRO A 221 10.46 15.75 18.86
N GLN A 222 11.77 15.69 18.56
CA GLN A 222 12.28 15.39 17.23
C GLN A 222 11.92 13.95 16.82
N ALA A 223 11.99 12.99 17.75
CA ALA A 223 11.58 11.62 17.48
C ALA A 223 10.08 11.50 17.18
N VAL A 224 9.23 12.24 17.89
CA VAL A 224 7.79 12.30 17.59
C VAL A 224 7.55 12.86 16.18
N ASN A 225 8.28 13.91 15.79
CA ASN A 225 8.17 14.44 14.42
C ASN A 225 8.61 13.42 13.35
N VAL A 226 9.66 12.64 13.62
CA VAL A 226 10.05 11.52 12.72
C VAL A 226 8.93 10.49 12.62
N LEU A 227 8.32 10.10 13.74
CA LEU A 227 7.20 9.15 13.78
C LEU A 227 5.91 9.69 13.12
N ALA A 228 5.71 11.01 13.11
CA ALA A 228 4.59 11.64 12.42
C ALA A 228 4.78 11.67 10.90
N ILE A 229 6.03 11.65 10.44
CA ILE A 229 6.39 11.65 9.02
C ILE A 229 6.49 10.21 8.47
N GLN A 230 7.00 9.28 9.26
CA GLN A 230 7.19 7.88 8.84
C GLN A 230 6.19 6.96 9.55
N PRO A 231 5.31 6.26 8.80
CA PRO A 231 4.29 5.38 9.38
C PRO A 231 4.85 4.31 10.32
N LEU A 232 6.04 3.80 9.99
CA LEU A 232 6.77 2.80 10.76
C LEU A 232 8.25 3.17 10.84
N VAL A 233 8.80 3.11 12.05
CA VAL A 233 10.18 3.47 12.36
C VAL A 233 10.84 2.34 13.16
N SER A 234 12.07 1.99 12.79
CA SER A 234 12.93 1.10 13.57
C SER A 234 13.89 1.91 14.44
N ALA A 235 14.47 1.29 15.46
CA ALA A 235 15.47 1.97 16.29
C ALA A 235 16.71 2.43 15.51
N SER A 236 17.15 1.66 14.51
CA SER A 236 18.25 2.06 13.61
C SER A 236 17.87 3.30 12.81
N MET A 237 16.69 3.29 12.18
CA MET A 237 16.20 4.41 11.38
C MET A 237 16.09 5.70 12.21
N LEU A 238 15.59 5.59 13.44
CA LEU A 238 15.49 6.72 14.36
C LEU A 238 16.86 7.22 14.80
N ALA A 239 17.79 6.30 15.08
CA ALA A 239 19.16 6.62 15.46
C ALA A 239 19.87 7.41 14.36
N ASP A 240 19.78 6.93 13.12
CA ASP A 240 20.37 7.56 11.94
C ASP A 240 19.77 8.94 11.68
N ARG A 241 18.43 9.05 11.70
CA ARG A 241 17.70 10.32 11.49
C ARG A 241 18.01 11.39 12.52
N LEU A 242 18.24 11.00 13.77
CA LEU A 242 18.50 11.93 14.87
C LEU A 242 19.98 12.05 15.22
N GLY A 243 20.88 11.35 14.52
CA GLY A 243 22.31 11.32 14.82
C GLY A 243 22.62 10.86 16.25
N MET A 244 21.90 9.86 16.77
CA MET A 244 22.10 9.30 18.12
C MET A 244 22.56 7.85 18.07
N SER A 245 22.98 7.29 19.21
CA SER A 245 23.25 5.85 19.29
C SER A 245 21.96 5.03 19.17
N MET A 246 22.04 3.83 18.59
CA MET A 246 20.91 2.89 18.53
C MET A 246 20.38 2.52 19.92
N LYS A 247 21.26 2.43 20.93
CA LYS A 247 20.87 2.20 22.33
C LYS A 247 19.99 3.34 22.86
N SER A 248 20.34 4.59 22.60
CA SER A 248 19.55 5.76 22.97
C SER A 248 18.20 5.78 22.25
N ALA A 249 18.17 5.43 20.97
CA ALA A 249 16.93 5.33 20.20
C ALA A 249 15.98 4.25 20.76
N LEU A 250 16.51 3.07 21.12
CA LEU A 250 15.73 2.01 21.78
C LEU A 250 15.16 2.44 23.13
N GLN A 251 15.95 3.13 23.95
CA GLN A 251 15.48 3.67 25.23
C GLN A 251 14.34 4.69 25.03
N LEU A 252 14.47 5.56 24.03
CA LEU A 252 13.45 6.55 23.70
C LEU A 252 12.15 5.87 23.22
N LEU A 253 12.24 4.91 22.31
CA LEU A 253 11.09 4.16 21.80
C LEU A 253 10.40 3.34 22.90
N SER A 254 11.17 2.77 23.83
CA SER A 254 10.61 2.04 24.98
C SER A 254 9.85 2.99 25.90
N ALA A 255 10.43 4.16 26.23
CA ALA A 255 9.75 5.17 27.03
C ALA A 255 8.49 5.72 26.34
N PHE A 256 8.49 5.84 25.01
CA PHE A 256 7.30 6.21 24.24
C PHE A 256 6.23 5.12 24.27
N GLN A 257 6.64 3.85 24.23
CA GLN A 257 5.72 2.72 24.32
C GLN A 257 5.04 2.69 25.69
N ASP A 258 5.80 2.88 26.77
CA ASP A 258 5.28 2.92 28.14
C ASP A 258 4.29 4.08 28.36
N ARG A 259 4.48 5.20 27.65
CA ARG A 259 3.58 6.37 27.66
C ARG A 259 2.40 6.26 26.68
N GLY A 260 2.27 5.16 25.95
CA GLY A 260 1.23 5.00 24.93
C GLY A 260 1.31 6.04 23.80
N ILE A 261 2.52 6.47 23.45
CA ILE A 261 2.78 7.35 22.30
C ILE A 261 2.97 6.51 21.03
N VAL A 262 3.70 5.40 21.16
CA VAL A 262 3.94 4.46 20.06
C VAL A 262 3.39 3.08 20.38
N VAL A 263 3.08 2.34 19.32
CA VAL A 263 2.78 0.92 19.37
C VAL A 263 3.86 0.15 18.60
N GLU A 264 4.32 -0.96 19.18
CA GLU A 264 5.22 -1.87 18.49
C GLU A 264 4.41 -2.92 17.72
N VAL A 265 4.71 -3.09 16.43
CA VAL A 265 3.85 -3.84 15.49
C VAL A 265 4.37 -5.24 15.13
N THR A 266 5.63 -5.55 15.43
CA THR A 266 6.30 -6.78 14.92
C THR A 266 6.19 -7.99 15.86
N HIS A 267 5.89 -7.77 17.14
CA HIS A 267 5.93 -8.75 18.23
C HIS A 267 7.29 -9.46 18.40
N ARG A 268 8.39 -8.87 17.90
CA ARG A 268 9.74 -9.45 17.93
C ARG A 268 10.59 -8.87 19.07
N ARG A 269 11.63 -9.61 19.47
CA ARG A 269 12.66 -9.12 20.42
C ARG A 269 13.71 -8.23 19.74
N ALA A 270 13.98 -8.44 18.45
CA ALA A 270 14.94 -7.70 17.65
C ALA A 270 14.29 -7.18 16.35
N HIS A 271 14.87 -6.15 15.74
CA HIS A 271 14.37 -5.49 14.53
C HIS A 271 12.90 -5.02 14.65
N ARG A 272 12.54 -4.47 15.82
CA ARG A 272 11.19 -3.99 16.12
C ARG A 272 10.85 -2.75 15.27
N LEU A 273 9.63 -2.70 14.78
CA LEU A 273 9.04 -1.53 14.13
C LEU A 273 8.01 -0.90 15.06
N PHE A 274 8.02 0.43 15.12
CA PHE A 274 7.14 1.24 15.95
C PHE A 274 6.39 2.22 15.05
N GLY A 275 5.09 2.34 15.27
CA GLY A 275 4.26 3.40 14.71
C GLY A 275 3.66 4.26 15.81
N LEU A 276 3.11 5.42 15.46
CA LEU A 276 2.27 6.17 16.40
C LEU A 276 1.08 5.32 16.86
N ALA A 277 0.50 5.63 18.01
CA ALA A 277 -0.57 4.84 18.65
C ALA A 277 -1.73 4.45 17.70
N GLY A 278 -2.04 5.26 16.68
CA GLY A 278 -3.04 4.95 15.65
C GLY A 278 -2.72 3.74 14.76
N MET A 279 -1.51 3.19 14.84
CA MET A 279 -1.07 2.00 14.08
C MET A 279 -1.43 0.68 14.79
N GLY A 280 -2.30 0.71 15.81
CA GLY A 280 -2.70 -0.48 16.58
C GLY A 280 -3.28 -1.60 15.71
N ALA A 281 -4.11 -1.25 14.73
CA ALA A 281 -4.70 -2.24 13.81
C ALA A 281 -3.64 -3.03 13.02
N LEU A 282 -2.49 -2.41 12.66
CA LEU A 282 -1.39 -3.14 12.05
C LEU A 282 -0.79 -4.19 13.00
N ARG A 283 -0.63 -3.86 14.28
CA ARG A 283 -0.15 -4.83 15.29
C ARG A 283 -1.09 -6.03 15.37
N ASP A 284 -2.39 -5.81 15.23
CA ASP A 284 -3.41 -6.84 15.38
C ASP A 284 -3.47 -7.80 14.20
N VAL A 285 -3.11 -7.36 12.99
CA VAL A 285 -3.03 -8.25 11.81
C VAL A 285 -1.70 -9.00 11.71
N VAL A 286 -0.64 -8.55 12.39
CA VAL A 286 0.68 -9.21 12.32
C VAL A 286 0.72 -10.44 13.23
N LYS A 287 1.16 -11.58 12.68
CA LYS A 287 1.35 -12.83 13.41
C LYS A 287 2.59 -12.73 14.31
N PRO A 288 2.47 -13.04 15.62
CA PRO A 288 3.64 -13.12 16.49
C PRO A 288 4.65 -14.18 16.00
N PRO A 289 5.96 -13.92 16.11
CA PRO A 289 6.98 -14.90 15.73
C PRO A 289 6.82 -16.19 16.55
N THR A 290 6.91 -17.33 15.87
CA THR A 290 6.81 -18.65 16.50
C THR A 290 7.95 -18.81 17.51
N ARG A 291 7.64 -18.79 18.81
CA ARG A 291 8.64 -19.10 19.83
C ARG A 291 8.90 -20.60 19.82
N PRO A 292 10.17 -21.05 19.82
CA PRO A 292 10.45 -22.44 20.09
C PRO A 292 9.90 -22.77 21.48
N VAL A 293 9.04 -23.79 21.55
CA VAL A 293 8.57 -24.31 22.84
C VAL A 293 9.79 -24.88 23.56
N PRO A 294 10.07 -24.49 24.83
CA PRO A 294 11.18 -25.05 25.59
C PRO A 294 11.11 -26.58 25.58
N GLY A 295 12.19 -27.24 25.16
CA GLY A 295 12.28 -28.71 25.05
C GLY A 295 11.92 -29.30 23.68
N ARG A 296 11.47 -28.51 22.70
CA ARG A 296 11.10 -29.00 21.37
C ARG A 296 12.29 -28.94 20.39
N LYS A 297 12.89 -30.08 20.06
CA LYS A 297 13.94 -30.18 19.01
C LYS A 297 13.36 -29.75 17.66
N HIS A 298 14.14 -28.98 16.88
CA HIS A 298 13.79 -28.63 15.49
C HIS A 298 13.63 -29.91 14.64
N GLY A 299 12.60 -29.94 13.80
CA GLY A 299 12.53 -30.87 12.66
C GLY A 299 11.44 -31.94 12.66
N ARG A 300 10.54 -32.03 13.66
CA ARG A 300 9.41 -32.99 13.58
C ARG A 300 8.07 -32.26 13.49
N PRO A 301 7.36 -32.35 12.34
CA PRO A 301 5.96 -31.97 12.25
C PRO A 301 5.15 -32.66 13.35
N ARG A 302 4.10 -32.00 13.81
CA ARG A 302 3.23 -32.52 14.86
C ARG A 302 2.51 -33.75 14.31
N LYS A 303 2.48 -34.88 15.03
CA LYS A 303 1.62 -36.01 14.66
C LYS A 303 0.13 -35.59 14.73
N ASP A 304 -0.15 -34.60 15.59
CA ASP A 304 -1.48 -33.99 15.79
C ASP A 304 -1.57 -32.59 15.14
N ASP A 305 -0.92 -32.38 13.99
CA ASP A 305 -1.25 -31.22 13.17
C ASP A 305 -2.68 -31.46 12.64
N PRO A 306 -3.61 -30.48 12.70
CA PRO A 306 -4.89 -30.60 11.99
C PRO A 306 -4.72 -30.77 10.48
N PHE A 307 -3.50 -30.63 9.95
CA PHE A 307 -3.12 -30.99 8.59
C PHE A 307 -2.77 -32.49 8.39
N THR A 308 -2.61 -33.28 9.45
CA THR A 308 -2.23 -34.71 9.37
C THR A 308 -3.32 -35.67 9.86
N THR A 309 -4.41 -35.17 10.42
CA THR A 309 -5.49 -36.00 11.00
C THR A 309 -6.83 -35.70 10.33
N GLN A 310 -6.89 -35.83 9.01
CA GLN A 310 -8.10 -36.33 8.38
C GLN A 310 -7.91 -37.84 8.24
N SER A 311 -8.08 -38.55 9.34
CA SER A 311 -8.34 -39.98 9.27
C SER A 311 -9.69 -40.12 8.58
N ILE A 312 -9.65 -40.52 7.31
CA ILE A 312 -10.81 -41.05 6.60
C ILE A 312 -11.41 -42.14 7.52
N PRO A 313 -12.72 -42.11 7.84
CA PRO A 313 -13.34 -43.18 8.60
C PRO A 313 -13.07 -44.53 7.90
N ASP A 314 -12.62 -45.54 8.65
CA ASP A 314 -12.24 -46.86 8.13
C ASP A 314 -13.37 -47.63 7.40
N GLU A 315 -14.56 -47.05 7.26
CA GLU A 315 -15.74 -47.69 6.68
C GLU A 315 -15.92 -47.50 5.15
N GLU A 316 -15.06 -46.72 4.48
CA GLU A 316 -15.08 -46.59 3.01
C GLU A 316 -13.72 -46.90 2.34
N MET A 317 -13.01 -47.94 2.80
CA MET A 317 -11.93 -48.52 1.99
C MET A 317 -12.50 -49.43 0.90
N THR A 318 -13.09 -48.82 -0.13
CA THR A 318 -13.22 -49.53 -1.41
C THR A 318 -11.80 -49.74 -1.94
N GLN A 319 -11.40 -50.99 -2.19
CA GLN A 319 -10.06 -51.36 -2.65
C GLN A 319 -9.67 -50.56 -3.89
N LEU A 320 -8.89 -49.49 -3.70
CA LEU A 320 -8.27 -48.78 -4.80
C LEU A 320 -7.27 -49.73 -5.48
N PRO A 321 -7.24 -49.78 -6.83
CA PRO A 321 -6.25 -50.56 -7.53
C PRO A 321 -4.84 -50.08 -7.15
N PRO A 322 -3.84 -50.98 -7.13
CA PRO A 322 -2.49 -50.65 -6.70
C PRO A 322 -1.95 -49.48 -7.54
N LEU A 323 -1.49 -48.44 -6.85
CA LEU A 323 -0.89 -47.26 -7.47
C LEU A 323 0.28 -47.68 -8.35
N THR A 324 0.13 -47.53 -9.66
CA THR A 324 1.24 -47.67 -10.60
C THR A 324 2.29 -46.62 -10.23
N ARG A 325 3.49 -47.08 -9.87
CA ARG A 325 4.62 -46.22 -9.57
C ARG A 325 4.90 -45.38 -10.82
N LEU A 326 4.66 -44.08 -10.76
CA LEU A 326 5.07 -43.17 -11.82
C LEU A 326 6.60 -43.14 -11.82
N ASP A 327 7.20 -43.46 -12.96
CA ASP A 327 8.65 -43.36 -13.13
C ASP A 327 9.11 -41.90 -12.93
N PRO A 328 10.30 -41.66 -12.35
CA PRO A 328 10.83 -40.32 -12.16
C PRO A 328 10.96 -39.61 -13.51
N LEU A 329 10.16 -38.56 -13.72
CA LEU A 329 10.34 -37.62 -14.83
C LEU A 329 11.70 -36.92 -14.64
N GLN A 330 12.67 -37.24 -15.48
CA GLN A 330 13.88 -36.44 -15.62
C GLN A 330 13.50 -35.15 -16.34
N PHE A 331 13.55 -34.03 -15.62
CA PHE A 331 13.34 -32.71 -16.22
C PHE A 331 14.64 -32.25 -16.87
N ASP A 332 14.54 -31.80 -18.12
CA ASP A 332 15.60 -31.13 -18.83
C ASP A 332 15.69 -29.66 -18.34
N TYR A 333 16.86 -29.27 -17.85
CA TYR A 333 17.14 -27.94 -17.29
C TYR A 333 18.09 -27.12 -18.15
N GLU A 334 18.40 -27.56 -19.38
CA GLU A 334 19.35 -26.84 -20.24
C GLU A 334 18.86 -25.42 -20.58
N ASP A 335 17.57 -25.24 -20.84
CA ASP A 335 16.99 -23.92 -21.10
C ASP A 335 17.09 -22.96 -19.91
N LEU A 336 16.94 -23.49 -18.68
CA LEU A 336 17.09 -22.71 -17.46
C LEU A 336 18.56 -22.32 -17.24
N ALA A 337 19.49 -23.23 -17.48
CA ALA A 337 20.93 -22.97 -17.39
C ALA A 337 21.37 -21.92 -18.43
N ALA A 338 20.84 -22.00 -19.66
CA ALA A 338 21.09 -21.01 -20.71
C ALA A 338 20.55 -19.62 -20.33
N ALA A 339 19.34 -19.54 -19.75
CA ALA A 339 18.75 -18.29 -19.28
C ALA A 339 19.56 -17.65 -18.13
N MET A 340 20.07 -18.47 -17.19
CA MET A 340 20.94 -17.99 -16.11
C MET A 340 22.27 -17.44 -16.63
N ASN A 341 22.91 -18.12 -17.59
CA ASN A 341 24.15 -17.65 -18.20
C ASN A 341 23.97 -16.32 -18.96
N GLN A 342 22.84 -16.14 -19.65
CA GLN A 342 22.54 -14.86 -20.31
C GLN A 342 22.36 -13.71 -19.30
N ALA A 343 21.73 -13.98 -18.16
CA ALA A 343 21.57 -12.99 -17.10
C ALA A 343 22.91 -12.56 -16.49
N ASP A 344 23.80 -13.52 -16.22
CA ASP A 344 25.13 -13.24 -15.68
C ASP A 344 26.00 -12.45 -16.66
N GLU A 345 25.95 -12.78 -17.96
CA GLU A 345 26.63 -11.99 -18.98
C GLU A 345 26.11 -10.54 -19.05
N ALA A 346 24.81 -10.34 -18.95
CA ALA A 346 24.20 -9.00 -18.95
C ALA A 346 24.64 -8.17 -17.73
N MET A 347 24.76 -8.78 -16.55
CA MET A 347 25.27 -8.12 -15.35
C MET A 347 26.75 -7.74 -15.48
N LEU A 348 27.57 -8.62 -16.05
CA LEU A 348 29.00 -8.35 -16.28
C LEU A 348 29.20 -7.23 -17.32
N ARG A 349 28.42 -7.21 -18.41
CA ARG A 349 28.45 -6.13 -19.41
C ARG A 349 28.09 -4.78 -18.79
N SER A 350 27.04 -4.74 -17.98
CA SER A 350 26.60 -3.53 -17.27
C SER A 350 27.66 -3.02 -16.28
N SER A 351 28.28 -3.93 -15.54
CA SER A 351 29.36 -3.59 -14.59
C SER A 351 30.59 -3.01 -15.28
N ARG A 352 30.97 -3.55 -16.45
CA ARG A 352 32.07 -3.02 -17.28
C ARG A 352 31.76 -1.64 -17.86
N LEU A 353 30.51 -1.41 -18.28
CA LEU A 353 30.05 -0.10 -18.78
C LEU A 353 30.13 0.96 -17.68
N ILE A 354 29.65 0.64 -16.47
CA ILE A 354 29.71 1.52 -15.31
C ILE A 354 31.16 1.85 -14.93
N ALA A 355 32.06 0.86 -14.96
CA ALA A 355 33.48 1.08 -14.69
C ALA A 355 34.15 1.99 -15.74
N ARG A 356 33.76 1.87 -17.01
CA ARG A 356 34.27 2.70 -18.12
C ARG A 356 33.80 4.15 -18.00
N LEU A 357 32.52 4.36 -17.66
CA LEU A 357 31.96 5.69 -17.43
C LEU A 357 32.59 6.39 -16.20
N LYS A 358 32.93 5.63 -15.15
CA LYS A 358 33.66 6.17 -13.99
C LYS A 358 35.08 6.62 -14.32
N ARG A 359 35.78 5.93 -15.24
CA ARG A 359 37.13 6.31 -15.69
C ARG A 359 37.12 7.54 -16.60
N GLN A 360 36.10 7.72 -17.45
CA GLN A 360 35.95 8.90 -18.31
C GLN A 360 35.60 10.19 -17.54
N LYS A 361 35.06 10.08 -16.32
CA LYS A 361 34.77 11.23 -15.45
C LYS A 361 35.96 11.68 -14.59
N ALA A 362 37.06 10.93 -14.61
CA ALA A 362 38.26 11.17 -13.80
C ALA A 362 39.48 11.62 -14.62
N SER A 363 39.32 11.74 -15.95
CA SER A 363 40.22 12.44 -16.87
C SER A 363 39.53 13.71 -17.34
#